data_AF-B8C586-F1
#
_entry.id   AF-B8C586-F1
#
_cell.length_a   1.000
_cell.length_b   1.000
_cell.length_c   1.000
_cell.angle_alpha   90.00
_cell.angle_beta   90.00
_cell.angle_gamma   90.00
#
_symmetry.space_group_name_H-M   'P 1'
#
loop_
_entity.id
_entity.type
_entity.pdbx_description
1 polymer ?
#
loop_
_entity_poly.entity_id
_entity_poly.type
_entity_poly.pdbx_seq_one_letter_code
_entity_poly.pdbx_strand_id
1 'polypeptide(L)'
;MCYEERVLYRLLSGLHTSTTLSIAKNYYPPSKKKGRVNWEANPQYFIDKFADNPDHLRNLHFSYVVLLRALKKASPFLYNYEIKTGDILDDEMATILLRRLLDSAILRSCHDVFTAFDESLMFKDQVNSISLQENFKGVFHNVSSILDCVQCQQCKLHGKMAMLGYGTALKILFLPEDIIALSLSRNEIVAFLNTIAKMSEAIREV
;
A
#
# COMPACT_ATOMS: atom_id res chain seq x y z
N MET A 1 -12.44 15.70 -13.57
CA MET A 1 -11.93 14.49 -12.92
C MET A 1 -13.02 13.98 -12.00
N CYS A 2 -13.52 12.77 -12.26
CA CYS A 2 -14.51 12.10 -11.40
C CYS A 2 -13.89 11.73 -10.05
N TYR A 3 -14.70 11.40 -9.04
CA TYR A 3 -14.20 11.12 -7.69
C TYR A 3 -13.23 9.93 -7.68
N GLU A 4 -13.53 8.91 -8.48
CA GLU A 4 -12.80 7.66 -8.61
C GLU A 4 -11.42 7.87 -9.23
N GLU A 5 -11.36 8.69 -10.29
CA GLU A 5 -10.10 9.12 -10.91
C GLU A 5 -9.23 9.89 -9.91
N ARG A 6 -9.85 10.73 -9.07
CA ARG A 6 -9.14 11.47 -8.03
C ARG A 6 -8.58 10.53 -6.97
N VAL A 7 -9.34 9.54 -6.51
CA VAL A 7 -8.83 8.51 -5.58
C VAL A 7 -7.65 7.77 -6.21
N LEU A 8 -7.77 7.32 -7.45
CA LEU A 8 -6.69 6.61 -8.15
C LEU A 8 -5.43 7.47 -8.28
N TYR A 9 -5.60 8.73 -8.69
CA TYR A 9 -4.51 9.70 -8.78
C TYR A 9 -3.79 9.86 -7.45
N ARG A 10 -4.54 10.01 -6.34
CA ARG A 10 -3.94 10.16 -5.01
C ARG A 10 -3.22 8.89 -4.57
N LEU A 11 -3.77 7.71 -4.87
CA LEU A 11 -3.12 6.41 -4.59
C LEU A 11 -1.77 6.28 -5.31
N LEU A 12 -1.76 6.55 -6.63
CA LEU A 12 -0.55 6.50 -7.44
C LEU A 12 0.45 7.59 -7.06
N SER A 13 -0.03 8.80 -6.74
CA SER A 13 0.82 9.88 -6.22
C SER A 13 1.46 9.45 -4.90
N GLY A 14 0.73 8.85 -3.96
CA GLY A 14 1.28 8.38 -2.70
C GLY A 14 2.31 7.26 -2.90
N LEU A 15 2.10 6.36 -3.87
CA LEU A 15 3.10 5.36 -4.26
C LEU A 15 4.39 5.99 -4.79
N HIS A 16 4.26 6.99 -5.65
CA HIS A 16 5.41 7.74 -6.16
C HIS A 16 6.15 8.40 -5.00
N THR A 17 5.44 9.12 -4.12
CA THR A 17 6.00 9.75 -2.93
C THR A 17 6.74 8.75 -2.04
N SER A 18 6.15 7.60 -1.73
CA SER A 18 6.79 6.54 -0.94
C SER A 18 8.10 6.05 -1.58
N THR A 19 8.13 5.93 -2.91
CA THR A 19 9.33 5.49 -3.63
C THR A 19 10.41 6.58 -3.60
N THR A 20 10.04 7.84 -3.81
CA THR A 20 10.97 8.98 -3.72
C THR A 20 11.54 9.11 -2.30
N LEU A 21 10.75 8.91 -1.26
CA LEU A 21 11.21 8.90 0.14
C LEU A 21 12.21 7.77 0.40
N SER A 22 11.92 6.56 -0.10
CA SER A 22 12.85 5.43 0.00
C SER A 22 14.20 5.71 -0.67
N ILE A 23 14.19 6.45 -1.79
CA ILE A 23 15.42 6.90 -2.47
C ILE A 23 16.13 7.98 -1.66
N ALA A 24 15.39 8.96 -1.12
CA ALA A 24 15.95 10.02 -0.29
C ALA A 24 16.65 9.46 0.96
N LYS A 25 16.05 8.45 1.61
CA LYS A 25 16.59 7.74 2.77
C LYS A 25 17.84 6.93 2.43
N ASN A 26 17.86 6.28 1.28
CA ASN A 26 18.94 5.39 0.84
C ASN A 26 19.71 6.01 -0.34
N TYR A 27 20.03 7.29 -0.25
CA TYR A 27 20.53 8.03 -1.42
C TYR A 27 22.01 7.75 -1.69
N TYR A 28 22.83 7.75 -0.63
CA TYR A 28 24.26 7.54 -0.76
C TYR A 28 24.62 6.08 -0.49
N PRO A 29 25.20 5.36 -1.47
CA PRO A 29 25.64 4.00 -1.24
C PRO A 29 26.87 3.93 -0.32
N PRO A 30 27.08 2.76 0.34
CA PRO A 30 28.33 2.42 1.00
C PRO A 30 29.54 2.69 0.11
N SER A 31 30.58 3.29 0.66
CA SER A 31 31.79 3.64 -0.07
C SER A 31 33.00 3.71 0.85
N LYS A 32 33.94 2.77 0.67
CA LYS A 32 35.21 2.75 1.42
C LYS A 32 36.02 4.04 1.22
N LYS A 33 36.02 4.62 0.01
CA LYS A 33 36.73 5.87 -0.30
C LYS A 33 36.19 7.07 0.48
N LYS A 34 34.90 7.06 0.82
CA LYS A 34 34.23 8.12 1.59
C LYS A 34 34.00 7.74 3.05
N GLY A 35 34.56 6.62 3.51
CA GLY A 35 34.38 6.13 4.88
C GLY A 35 32.96 5.66 5.23
N ARG A 36 32.09 5.43 4.23
CA ARG A 36 30.69 5.02 4.45
C ARG A 36 30.53 3.52 4.45
N VAL A 37 30.02 2.97 5.55
CA VAL A 37 29.75 1.54 5.71
C VAL A 37 28.32 1.18 5.27
N ASN A 38 27.37 2.07 5.52
CA ASN A 38 25.94 1.86 5.25
C ASN A 38 25.42 2.85 4.20
N TRP A 39 24.18 2.64 3.78
CA TRP A 39 23.43 3.63 3.02
C TRP A 39 23.13 4.85 3.91
N GLU A 40 23.25 6.05 3.35
CA GLU A 40 22.99 7.31 4.07
C GLU A 40 21.95 8.16 3.33
N ALA A 41 21.16 8.90 4.10
CA ALA A 41 20.12 9.77 3.60
C ALA A 41 20.67 11.06 2.98
N ASN A 42 19.88 11.65 2.08
CA ASN A 42 20.13 12.97 1.51
C ASN A 42 18.95 13.91 1.83
N PRO A 43 19.04 14.72 2.90
CA PRO A 43 17.99 15.67 3.27
C PRO A 43 17.75 16.74 2.21
N GLN A 44 18.78 17.17 1.49
CA GLN A 44 18.61 18.16 0.43
C GLN A 44 17.75 17.61 -0.71
N TYR A 45 17.98 16.36 -1.11
CA TYR A 45 17.14 15.70 -2.12
C TYR A 45 15.68 15.59 -1.67
N PHE A 46 15.42 15.36 -0.37
CA PHE A 46 14.06 15.39 0.16
C PHE A 46 13.44 16.78 0.02
N ILE A 47 14.15 17.83 0.47
CA ILE A 47 13.67 19.22 0.42
C ILE A 47 13.37 19.62 -1.03
N ASP A 48 14.28 19.35 -1.95
CA ASP A 48 14.13 19.67 -3.38
C ASP A 48 12.90 19.01 -4.02
N LYS A 49 12.43 17.88 -3.47
CA LYS A 49 11.26 17.15 -3.99
C LYS A 49 9.94 17.57 -3.34
N PHE A 50 9.96 17.90 -2.04
CA PHE A 50 8.74 18.04 -1.26
C PHE A 50 8.45 19.44 -0.72
N ALA A 51 9.44 20.35 -0.66
CA ALA A 51 9.25 21.68 -0.05
C ALA A 51 8.11 22.47 -0.71
N ASP A 52 8.09 22.53 -2.05
CA ASP A 52 7.08 23.25 -2.81
C ASP A 52 5.84 22.40 -3.16
N ASN A 53 5.85 21.11 -2.79
CA ASN A 53 4.81 20.16 -3.18
C ASN A 53 4.25 19.36 -1.98
N PRO A 54 3.68 20.03 -0.96
CA PRO A 54 3.17 19.36 0.25
C PRO A 54 2.03 18.37 -0.04
N ASP A 55 1.33 18.54 -1.17
CA ASP A 55 0.24 17.65 -1.57
C ASP A 55 0.72 16.22 -1.85
N HIS A 56 1.98 16.01 -2.22
CA HIS A 56 2.55 14.68 -2.34
C HIS A 56 2.58 13.93 -1.00
N LEU A 57 2.96 14.62 0.08
CA LEU A 57 2.95 14.04 1.42
C LEU A 57 1.52 13.80 1.92
N ARG A 58 0.57 14.68 1.57
CA ARG A 58 -0.86 14.45 1.87
C ARG A 58 -1.41 13.22 1.11
N ASN A 59 -0.98 13.01 -0.13
CA ASN A 59 -1.36 11.83 -0.91
C ASN A 59 -0.74 10.55 -0.35
N LEU A 60 0.48 10.60 0.17
CA LEU A 60 1.07 9.48 0.92
C LEU A 60 0.22 9.07 2.12
N HIS A 61 -0.18 10.04 2.96
CA HIS A 61 -1.05 9.78 4.10
C HIS A 61 -2.40 9.22 3.66
N PHE A 62 -3.01 9.80 2.62
CA PHE A 62 -4.26 9.29 2.05
C PHE A 62 -4.14 7.83 1.60
N SER A 63 -3.07 7.49 0.85
CA SER A 63 -2.83 6.11 0.43
C SER A 63 -2.72 5.15 1.61
N TYR A 64 -2.03 5.56 2.67
CA TYR A 64 -1.90 4.74 3.87
C TYR A 64 -3.24 4.53 4.59
N VAL A 65 -4.06 5.59 4.70
CA VAL A 65 -5.41 5.50 5.27
C VAL A 65 -6.29 4.53 4.49
N VAL A 66 -6.29 4.59 3.15
CA VAL A 66 -7.05 3.66 2.30
C VAL A 66 -6.61 2.21 2.54
N LEU A 67 -5.30 1.97 2.66
CA LEU A 67 -4.77 0.64 2.94
C LEU A 67 -5.15 0.14 4.36
N LEU A 68 -5.08 1.00 5.37
CA LEU A 68 -5.50 0.68 6.74
C LEU A 68 -7.00 0.39 6.82
N ARG A 69 -7.80 1.11 6.04
CA ARG A 69 -9.24 0.90 5.97
C ARG A 69 -9.57 -0.45 5.35
N ALA A 70 -8.88 -0.82 4.26
CA ALA A 70 -8.97 -2.15 3.69
C ALA A 70 -8.51 -3.23 4.70
N LEU A 71 -7.44 -2.97 5.46
CA LEU A 71 -6.94 -3.90 6.47
C LEU A 71 -7.96 -4.13 7.59
N LYS A 72 -8.63 -3.05 8.02
CA LYS A 72 -9.72 -3.11 9.00
C LYS A 72 -10.87 -3.98 8.48
N LYS A 73 -11.31 -3.75 7.25
CA LYS A 73 -12.40 -4.52 6.62
C LYS A 73 -12.05 -6.00 6.44
N ALA A 74 -10.80 -6.31 6.07
CA ALA A 74 -10.32 -7.69 5.93
C ALA A 74 -9.97 -8.37 7.27
N SER A 75 -10.02 -7.66 8.40
CA SER A 75 -9.57 -8.18 9.70
C SER A 75 -10.25 -9.50 10.12
N PRO A 76 -11.58 -9.69 9.99
CA PRO A 76 -12.22 -10.95 10.37
C PRO A 76 -11.70 -12.17 9.59
N PHE A 77 -11.39 -11.98 8.31
CA PHE A 77 -10.79 -13.01 7.47
C PHE A 77 -9.33 -13.26 7.86
N LEU A 78 -8.52 -12.20 7.92
CA LEU A 78 -7.08 -12.30 8.20
C LEU A 78 -6.77 -12.86 9.59
N TYR A 79 -7.66 -12.67 10.57
CA TYR A 79 -7.50 -13.22 11.91
C TYR A 79 -7.52 -14.77 11.94
N ASN A 80 -8.26 -15.35 11.00
CA ASN A 80 -8.44 -16.79 10.81
C ASN A 80 -7.62 -17.33 9.62
N TYR A 81 -6.81 -16.49 8.98
CA TYR A 81 -6.00 -16.89 7.84
C TYR A 81 -4.84 -17.79 8.30
N GLU A 82 -4.71 -18.95 7.65
CA GLU A 82 -3.68 -19.92 7.97
C GLU A 82 -2.41 -19.67 7.13
N ILE A 83 -1.32 -19.31 7.80
CA ILE A 83 -0.02 -19.12 7.16
C ILE A 83 0.70 -20.47 7.13
N LYS A 84 1.01 -20.94 5.91
CA LYS A 84 1.75 -22.19 5.68
C LYS A 84 2.96 -21.94 4.78
N THR A 85 4.14 -22.01 5.36
CA THR A 85 5.43 -21.93 4.66
C THR A 85 6.17 -23.28 4.67
N GLY A 86 5.80 -24.18 5.58
CA GLY A 86 6.46 -25.47 5.80
C GLY A 86 7.39 -25.46 7.02
N ASP A 87 7.64 -24.29 7.62
CA ASP A 87 8.28 -24.14 8.92
C ASP A 87 7.23 -23.76 9.97
N ILE A 88 7.00 -24.68 10.91
CA ILE A 88 5.97 -24.55 11.94
C ILE A 88 6.25 -23.35 12.86
N LEU A 89 7.51 -23.10 13.21
CA LEU A 89 7.86 -22.03 14.14
C LEU A 89 7.64 -20.66 13.50
N ASP A 90 8.08 -20.50 12.24
CA ASP A 90 7.86 -19.25 11.50
C ASP A 90 6.37 -19.02 11.21
N ASP A 91 5.61 -20.07 10.89
CA ASP A 91 4.17 -19.99 10.62
C ASP A 91 3.39 -19.56 11.88
N GLU A 92 3.72 -20.10 13.06
CA GLU A 92 3.14 -19.70 14.34
C GLU A 92 3.49 -18.25 14.69
N MET A 93 4.77 -17.87 14.57
CA MET A 93 5.22 -16.50 14.84
C MET A 93 4.55 -15.48 13.91
N ALA A 94 4.48 -15.77 12.61
CA ALA A 94 3.83 -14.90 11.63
C ALA A 94 2.34 -14.73 11.94
N THR A 95 1.66 -15.80 12.36
CA THR A 95 0.25 -15.76 12.76
C THR A 95 0.02 -14.86 13.98
N ILE A 96 0.89 -14.97 15.00
CA ILE A 96 0.84 -14.12 16.20
C ILE A 96 1.07 -12.65 15.83
N LEU A 97 2.07 -12.36 14.99
CA LEU A 97 2.39 -11.00 14.56
C LEU A 97 1.27 -10.38 13.73
N LEU A 98 0.64 -11.16 12.84
CA LEU A 98 -0.51 -10.71 12.08
C LEU A 98 -1.68 -10.35 13.00
N ARG A 99 -2.02 -11.22 13.97
CA ARG A 99 -3.08 -10.93 14.94
C ARG A 99 -2.78 -9.67 15.76
N ARG A 100 -1.53 -9.51 16.22
CA ARG A 100 -1.09 -8.31 16.95
C ARG A 100 -1.24 -7.04 16.11
N LEU A 101 -0.94 -7.10 14.80
CA LEU A 101 -1.18 -5.99 13.89
C LEU A 101 -2.68 -5.66 13.79
N LEU A 102 -3.54 -6.67 13.65
CA LEU A 102 -4.99 -6.51 13.56
C LEU A 102 -5.62 -5.97 14.86
N ASP A 103 -5.03 -6.32 16.01
CA ASP A 103 -5.44 -5.84 17.33
C ASP A 103 -4.86 -4.48 17.72
N SER A 104 -3.98 -3.92 16.88
CA SER A 104 -3.33 -2.64 17.17
C SER A 104 -4.34 -1.50 17.33
N ALA A 105 -4.00 -0.55 18.20
CA ALA A 105 -4.83 0.63 18.46
C ALA A 105 -5.08 1.46 17.19
N ILE A 106 -4.19 1.44 16.20
CA ILE A 106 -4.35 2.15 14.92
C ILE A 106 -5.65 1.72 14.21
N LEU A 107 -6.05 0.46 14.34
CA LEU A 107 -7.28 -0.08 13.75
C LEU A 107 -8.52 0.07 14.66
N ARG A 108 -8.34 0.58 15.89
CA ARG A 108 -9.40 0.81 16.88
C ARG A 108 -9.69 2.30 17.11
N SER A 109 -8.69 3.18 16.98
CA SER A 109 -8.74 4.60 17.36
C SER A 109 -9.15 5.56 16.24
N CYS A 110 -9.53 5.07 15.06
CA CYS A 110 -9.51 5.87 13.84
C CYS A 110 -10.89 6.23 13.26
N HIS A 111 -11.91 6.56 14.08
CA HIS A 111 -13.18 7.02 13.51
C HIS A 111 -12.97 8.25 12.60
N ASP A 112 -12.15 9.22 13.01
CA ASP A 112 -11.91 10.45 12.23
C ASP A 112 -10.83 10.31 11.14
N VAL A 113 -9.95 9.31 11.24
CA VAL A 113 -8.94 9.06 10.21
C VAL A 113 -9.57 8.33 9.03
N PHE A 114 -10.56 7.47 9.28
CA PHE A 114 -11.27 6.74 8.24
C PHE A 114 -12.37 7.57 7.55
N THR A 115 -12.83 8.69 8.13
CA THR A 115 -13.75 9.62 7.42
C THR A 115 -13.06 10.38 6.27
N ALA A 116 -11.72 10.39 6.21
CA ALA A 116 -10.97 10.95 5.08
C ALA A 116 -11.17 10.19 3.76
N PHE A 117 -11.72 8.98 3.82
CA PHE A 117 -12.13 8.20 2.67
C PHE A 117 -13.59 7.74 2.86
N ASP A 118 -14.52 8.50 2.30
CA ASP A 118 -15.93 8.13 2.32
C ASP A 118 -16.21 7.09 1.22
N GLU A 119 -16.29 5.83 1.64
CA GLU A 119 -16.71 4.70 0.82
C GLU A 119 -18.05 4.94 0.11
N SER A 120 -18.99 5.58 0.81
CA SER A 120 -20.33 5.80 0.29
C SER A 120 -20.31 6.73 -0.92
N LEU A 121 -19.31 7.61 -1.05
CA LEU A 121 -19.15 8.47 -2.23
C LEU A 121 -18.60 7.71 -3.44
N MET A 122 -17.82 6.65 -3.22
CA MET A 122 -17.23 5.84 -4.27
C MET A 122 -18.14 4.66 -4.68
N PHE A 123 -19.00 4.20 -3.77
CA PHE A 123 -19.73 2.92 -3.88
C PHE A 123 -21.27 3.09 -3.88
N LYS A 124 -21.79 4.25 -4.36
CA LYS A 124 -23.22 4.61 -4.28
C LYS A 124 -24.18 3.61 -4.94
N ASP A 125 -23.79 3.01 -6.07
CA ASP A 125 -24.66 2.11 -6.84
C ASP A 125 -23.97 0.77 -7.12
N GLN A 126 -24.61 -0.34 -6.74
CA GLN A 126 -24.10 -1.70 -6.97
C GLN A 126 -23.91 -2.06 -8.46
N VAL A 127 -24.66 -1.42 -9.37
CA VAL A 127 -24.50 -1.61 -10.82
C VAL A 127 -23.25 -0.88 -11.33
N ASN A 128 -23.02 0.34 -10.85
CA ASN A 128 -21.82 1.10 -11.19
C ASN A 128 -20.56 0.49 -10.55
N SER A 129 -20.67 -0.17 -9.37
CA SER A 129 -19.51 -0.74 -8.69
C SER A 129 -18.83 -1.88 -9.47
N ILE A 130 -19.60 -2.68 -10.23
CA ILE A 130 -19.01 -3.75 -11.07
C ILE A 130 -18.19 -3.14 -12.21
N SER A 131 -18.78 -2.19 -12.95
CA SER A 131 -18.08 -1.49 -14.03
C SER A 131 -16.85 -0.73 -13.51
N LEU A 132 -16.95 -0.16 -12.31
CA LEU A 132 -15.87 0.56 -11.67
C LEU A 132 -14.74 -0.39 -11.25
N GLN A 133 -15.06 -1.56 -10.71
CA GLN A 133 -14.09 -2.59 -10.37
C GLN A 133 -13.34 -3.08 -11.61
N GLU A 134 -14.03 -3.29 -12.73
CA GLU A 134 -13.42 -3.65 -14.01
C GLU A 134 -12.52 -2.55 -14.54
N ASN A 135 -12.95 -1.29 -14.47
CA ASN A 135 -12.15 -0.14 -14.85
C ASN A 135 -10.86 -0.04 -14.03
N PHE A 136 -10.95 -0.17 -12.70
CA PHE A 136 -9.77 -0.21 -11.84
C PHE A 136 -8.85 -1.35 -12.22
N LYS A 137 -9.38 -2.58 -12.36
CA LYS A 137 -8.60 -3.75 -12.76
C LYS A 137 -7.87 -3.51 -14.08
N GLY A 138 -8.53 -2.92 -15.07
CA GLY A 138 -7.93 -2.52 -16.34
C GLY A 138 -6.78 -1.54 -16.16
N VAL A 139 -6.95 -0.49 -15.35
CA VAL A 139 -5.87 0.47 -15.08
C VAL A 139 -4.69 -0.17 -14.35
N PHE A 140 -4.93 -0.98 -13.30
CA PHE A 140 -3.85 -1.67 -12.58
C PHE A 140 -3.10 -2.65 -13.47
N HIS A 141 -3.80 -3.36 -14.37
CA HIS A 141 -3.18 -4.22 -15.36
C HIS A 141 -2.28 -3.43 -16.31
N ASN A 142 -2.79 -2.33 -16.88
CA ASN A 142 -2.03 -1.48 -17.80
C ASN A 142 -0.80 -0.87 -17.12
N VAL A 143 -0.93 -0.37 -15.88
CA VAL A 143 0.23 0.14 -15.13
C VAL A 143 1.23 -0.98 -14.82
N SER A 144 0.76 -2.19 -14.50
CA SER A 144 1.63 -3.35 -14.31
C SER A 144 2.40 -3.71 -15.59
N SER A 145 1.78 -3.59 -16.77
CA SER A 145 2.46 -3.75 -18.06
C SER A 145 3.48 -2.64 -18.33
N ILE A 146 3.19 -1.39 -17.95
CA ILE A 146 4.17 -0.29 -18.04
C ILE A 146 5.39 -0.58 -17.14
N LEU A 147 5.17 -1.15 -15.95
CA LEU A 147 6.25 -1.55 -15.05
C LEU A 147 7.14 -2.65 -15.65
N ASP A 148 6.68 -3.39 -16.66
CA ASP A 148 7.55 -4.33 -17.36
C ASP A 148 8.66 -3.66 -18.18
N CYS A 149 8.48 -2.40 -18.55
CA CYS A 149 9.48 -1.58 -19.25
C CYS A 149 10.54 -0.97 -18.33
N VAL A 150 10.38 -1.06 -17.00
CA VAL A 150 11.33 -0.51 -16.03
C VAL A 150 12.59 -1.39 -15.98
N GLN A 151 13.74 -0.80 -16.32
CA GLN A 151 15.03 -1.50 -16.39
C GLN A 151 15.56 -1.93 -15.00
N CYS A 152 15.35 -1.08 -13.99
CA CYS A 152 15.74 -1.36 -12.62
C CYS A 152 14.90 -2.51 -12.05
N GLN A 153 15.50 -3.69 -11.83
CA GLN A 153 14.79 -4.89 -11.38
C GLN A 153 14.18 -4.72 -9.98
N GLN A 154 14.88 -4.07 -9.06
CA GLN A 154 14.35 -3.77 -7.73
C GLN A 154 13.14 -2.82 -7.81
N CYS A 155 13.25 -1.78 -8.64
CA CYS A 155 12.17 -0.81 -8.87
C CYS A 155 10.94 -1.48 -9.49
N LYS A 156 11.16 -2.37 -10.47
CA LYS A 156 10.12 -3.19 -11.09
C LYS A 156 9.43 -4.10 -10.06
N LEU A 157 10.19 -4.80 -9.23
CA LEU A 157 9.68 -5.66 -8.16
C LEU A 157 8.80 -4.87 -7.18
N HIS A 158 9.34 -3.80 -6.59
CA HIS A 158 8.61 -2.98 -5.62
C HIS A 158 7.41 -2.26 -6.23
N GLY A 159 7.52 -1.84 -7.50
CA GLY A 159 6.42 -1.28 -8.26
C GLY A 159 5.28 -2.28 -8.42
N LYS A 160 5.58 -3.49 -8.93
CA LYS A 160 4.57 -4.53 -9.15
C LYS A 160 3.93 -4.99 -7.84
N MET A 161 4.73 -5.15 -6.79
CA MET A 161 4.21 -5.52 -5.46
C MET A 161 3.24 -4.47 -4.92
N ALA A 162 3.59 -3.18 -5.03
CA ALA A 162 2.70 -2.10 -4.59
C ALA A 162 1.43 -1.99 -5.44
N MET A 163 1.53 -2.15 -6.76
CA MET A 163 0.35 -2.13 -7.64
C MET A 163 -0.61 -3.28 -7.32
N LEU A 164 -0.09 -4.49 -7.08
CA LEU A 164 -0.90 -5.61 -6.64
C LEU A 164 -1.53 -5.32 -5.26
N GLY A 165 -0.75 -4.79 -4.31
CA GLY A 165 -1.26 -4.45 -2.97
C GLY A 165 -2.37 -3.40 -2.99
N TYR A 166 -2.27 -2.35 -3.79
CA TYR A 166 -3.36 -1.38 -3.98
C TYR A 166 -4.58 -1.99 -4.67
N GLY A 167 -4.36 -2.83 -5.69
CA GLY A 167 -5.44 -3.58 -6.34
C GLY A 167 -6.19 -4.47 -5.35
N THR A 168 -5.46 -5.19 -4.50
CA THR A 168 -6.01 -6.01 -3.42
C THR A 168 -6.77 -5.17 -2.39
N ALA A 169 -6.23 -4.02 -1.99
CA ALA A 169 -6.89 -3.11 -1.06
C ALA A 169 -8.24 -2.63 -1.60
N LEU A 170 -8.27 -2.17 -2.85
CA LEU A 170 -9.51 -1.75 -3.50
C LEU A 170 -10.48 -2.92 -3.66
N LYS A 171 -10.00 -4.11 -4.07
CA LYS A 171 -10.81 -5.32 -4.16
C LYS A 171 -11.48 -5.66 -2.81
N ILE A 172 -10.76 -5.57 -1.70
CA ILE A 172 -11.30 -5.74 -0.34
C ILE A 172 -12.37 -4.68 -0.05
N LEU A 173 -12.13 -3.42 -0.42
CA LEU A 173 -13.09 -2.33 -0.20
C LEU A 173 -14.35 -2.50 -1.05
N PHE A 174 -14.26 -3.04 -2.27
CA PHE A 174 -15.41 -3.30 -3.16
C PHE A 174 -16.23 -4.54 -2.78
N LEU A 175 -15.59 -5.58 -2.24
CA LEU A 175 -16.29 -6.84 -1.96
C LEU A 175 -17.06 -6.81 -0.63
N PRO A 176 -18.25 -7.43 -0.56
CA PRO A 176 -18.91 -7.77 0.70
C PRO A 176 -18.01 -8.64 1.60
N GLU A 177 -18.12 -8.49 2.92
CA GLU A 177 -17.22 -9.16 3.88
C GLU A 177 -17.24 -10.68 3.79
N ASP A 178 -18.40 -11.26 3.48
CA ASP A 178 -18.63 -12.69 3.29
C ASP A 178 -17.88 -13.28 2.09
N ILE A 179 -17.60 -12.47 1.06
CA ILE A 179 -16.94 -12.90 -0.18
C ILE A 179 -15.42 -12.70 -0.13
N ILE A 180 -14.90 -11.83 0.74
CA ILE A 180 -13.47 -11.52 0.83
C ILE A 180 -12.63 -12.79 0.99
N ALA A 181 -13.05 -13.69 1.89
CA ALA A 181 -12.31 -14.91 2.21
C ALA A 181 -12.15 -15.85 1.02
N LEU A 182 -13.12 -15.89 0.12
CA LEU A 182 -13.11 -16.75 -1.07
C LEU A 182 -12.38 -16.11 -2.26
N SER A 183 -12.14 -14.80 -2.21
CA SER A 183 -11.66 -14.03 -3.36
C SER A 183 -10.15 -13.75 -3.31
N LEU A 184 -9.52 -13.78 -2.14
CA LEU A 184 -8.11 -13.39 -1.97
C LEU A 184 -7.14 -14.56 -2.10
N SER A 185 -6.17 -14.42 -2.99
CA SER A 185 -5.02 -15.34 -3.12
C SER A 185 -3.90 -15.00 -2.14
N ARG A 186 -3.01 -15.97 -1.87
CA ARG A 186 -1.81 -15.78 -1.04
C ARG A 186 -0.94 -14.62 -1.52
N ASN A 187 -0.73 -14.50 -2.83
CA ASN A 187 0.10 -13.43 -3.41
C ASN A 187 -0.52 -12.05 -3.20
N GLU A 188 -1.85 -11.94 -3.29
CA GLU A 188 -2.58 -10.69 -2.98
C GLU A 188 -2.41 -10.30 -1.51
N ILE A 189 -2.54 -11.25 -0.58
CA ILE A 189 -2.36 -11.00 0.87
C ILE A 189 -0.93 -10.54 1.15
N VAL A 190 0.07 -11.23 0.61
CA VAL A 190 1.49 -10.87 0.77
C VAL A 190 1.77 -9.47 0.21
N ALA A 191 1.30 -9.18 -1.01
CA ALA A 191 1.48 -7.87 -1.62
C ALA A 191 0.78 -6.76 -0.83
N PHE A 192 -0.43 -7.02 -0.34
CA PHE A 192 -1.20 -6.08 0.47
C PHE A 192 -0.49 -5.71 1.77
N LEU A 193 -0.07 -6.71 2.57
CA LEU A 193 0.64 -6.48 3.83
C LEU A 193 1.99 -5.79 3.61
N ASN A 194 2.76 -6.19 2.59
CA ASN A 194 4.03 -5.54 2.27
C ASN A 194 3.84 -4.09 1.80
N THR A 195 2.75 -3.79 1.09
CA THR A 195 2.43 -2.43 0.67
C THR A 195 2.07 -1.55 1.86
N ILE A 196 1.31 -2.07 2.83
CA ILE A 196 1.04 -1.38 4.11
C ILE A 196 2.35 -1.09 4.84
N ALA A 197 3.23 -2.08 4.95
CA ALA A 197 4.53 -1.92 5.60
C ALA A 197 5.38 -0.84 4.92
N LYS A 198 5.44 -0.85 3.58
CA LYS A 198 6.17 0.16 2.79
C LYS A 198 5.62 1.57 3.01
N MET A 199 4.30 1.75 3.06
CA MET A 199 3.68 3.06 3.31
C MET A 199 3.88 3.50 4.76
N SER A 200 3.79 2.58 5.71
CA SER A 200 4.08 2.82 7.14
C SER A 200 5.51 3.30 7.35
N GLU A 201 6.48 2.63 6.71
CA GLU A 201 7.87 3.07 6.72
C GLU A 201 7.98 4.46 6.11
N ALA A 202 7.46 4.68 4.90
CA ALA A 202 7.53 5.99 4.25
C ALA A 202 6.99 7.13 5.11
N ILE A 203 5.88 6.93 5.84
CA ILE A 203 5.33 7.94 6.76
C ILE A 203 6.26 8.23 7.93
N ARG A 204 6.94 7.21 8.47
CA ARG A 204 7.90 7.39 9.56
C ARG A 204 9.14 8.20 9.14
N GLU A 205 9.48 8.18 7.85
CA GLU A 205 10.64 8.90 7.31
C GLU A 205 10.35 10.36 6.89
N VAL A 206 9.08 10.79 6.94
CA VAL A 206 8.66 12.19 6.73
C VAL A 206 8.81 12.95 8.04
#